data_AF-A0ABD0SYX9-F1
#
_entry.id   AF-A0ABD0SYX9-F1
#
_cell.length_a   1.000
_cell.length_b   1.000
_cell.length_c   1.000
_cell.angle_alpha   90.00
_cell.angle_beta   90.00
_cell.angle_gamma   90.00
#
_symmetry.space_group_name_H-M   'P 1'
#
loop_
_entity.id
_entity.type
_entity.pdbx_description
1 polymer ?
#
loop_
_entity_poly.entity_id
_entity_poly.type
_entity_poly.pdbx_seq_one_letter_code
_entity_poly.pdbx_strand_id
1 'polypeptide(L)'
;MNHRKSCEICGIYYSADLQSRCFMSVFPCSGNQEERCRIWLKQAGRKHLLDLPRHKLSRRYVCEKHFTPRDFNKLRNRLRKNAIPTKNLNLPPLDDALLKNWHFPDFGTCAIFCAIS
;
A
#
# COMPACT_ATOMS: atom_id res chain seq x y z
N MET A 1 18.06 8.24 13.42
CA MET A 1 17.25 8.73 12.28
C MET A 1 15.79 8.37 12.52
N ASN A 2 14.94 9.34 12.83
CA ASN A 2 13.49 9.10 13.00
C ASN A 2 12.87 8.78 11.64
N HIS A 3 12.66 7.50 11.34
CA HIS A 3 11.90 7.08 10.16
C HIS A 3 10.44 7.52 10.35
N ARG A 4 10.09 8.70 9.82
CA ARG A 4 8.71 9.20 9.79
C ARG A 4 7.85 8.21 9.00
N LYS A 5 6.87 7.59 9.65
CA LYS A 5 5.89 6.72 8.99
C LYS A 5 4.78 7.61 8.40
N SER A 6 4.74 7.72 7.08
CA SER A 6 3.67 8.41 6.35
C SER A 6 2.71 7.41 5.72
N CYS A 7 1.42 7.77 5.68
CA CYS A 7 0.44 7.00 4.93
C CYS A 7 0.61 7.22 3.42
N GLU A 8 0.67 6.15 2.62
CA GLU A 8 0.76 6.26 1.16
C GLU A 8 -0.53 6.69 0.46
N ILE A 9 -1.65 6.78 1.17
CA ILE A 9 -2.91 7.25 0.58
C ILE A 9 -3.09 8.74 0.87
N CYS A 10 -3.17 9.12 2.15
CA CYS A 10 -3.40 10.52 2.55
C CYS A 10 -2.13 11.34 2.81
N GLY A 11 -0.93 10.74 2.80
CA GLY A 11 0.34 11.47 3.04
C GLY A 11 0.56 11.92 4.48
N ILE A 12 -0.41 11.74 5.37
CA ILE A 12 -0.33 12.20 6.76
C ILE A 12 0.76 11.44 7.53
N TYR A 13 1.57 12.20 8.27
CA TYR A 13 2.55 11.69 9.22
C TYR A 13 1.89 11.51 10.59
N TYR A 14 2.01 10.32 11.17
CA TYR A 14 1.61 10.10 12.55
C TYR A 14 2.85 10.22 13.44
N SER A 15 2.98 11.34 14.16
CA SER A 15 3.97 11.50 15.21
C SER A 15 3.39 11.02 16.54
N ALA A 16 4.24 10.43 17.39
CA ALA A 16 3.84 10.07 18.75
C ALA A 16 3.39 11.29 19.59
N ASP A 17 3.88 12.49 19.21
CA ASP A 17 3.57 13.79 19.82
C ASP A 17 2.13 14.26 19.56
N LEU A 18 1.59 14.01 18.37
CA LEU A 18 0.28 14.52 17.95
C LEU A 18 -0.86 13.52 18.23
N GLN A 19 -0.88 12.91 19.43
CA GLN A 19 -2.00 12.22 20.11
C GLN A 19 -2.98 11.33 19.30
N SER A 20 -2.71 11.04 18.03
CA SER A 20 -3.54 10.25 17.12
C SER A 20 -2.79 8.97 16.86
N ARG A 21 -2.90 8.03 17.80
CA ARG A 21 -2.33 6.68 17.68
C ARG A 21 -3.13 5.84 16.68
N CYS A 22 -3.30 6.32 15.44
CA CYS A 22 -3.96 5.53 14.42
C CYS A 22 -3.10 4.31 14.07
N PHE A 23 -3.73 3.15 14.00
CA PHE A 23 -3.10 1.93 13.56
C PHE A 23 -2.57 2.10 12.13
N MET A 24 -1.29 1.80 11.94
CA MET A 24 -0.66 1.81 10.63
C MET A 24 -0.38 0.38 10.19
N SER A 25 -0.94 -0.01 9.05
CA SER A 25 -0.69 -1.30 8.44
C SER A 25 0.35 -1.17 7.33
N VAL A 26 1.23 -2.16 7.21
CA VAL A 26 2.16 -2.25 6.07
C VAL A 26 1.48 -2.87 4.86
N PHE A 27 1.97 -2.55 3.67
CA PHE A 27 1.49 -3.22 2.46
C PHE A 27 1.72 -4.75 2.56
N PRO A 28 0.71 -5.57 2.22
CA PRO A 28 0.80 -7.03 2.30
C PRO A 28 1.58 -7.60 1.11
N CYS A 29 2.81 -7.11 0.88
CA CYS A 29 3.68 -7.55 -0.22
C CYS A 29 4.73 -8.58 0.26
N SER A 30 4.50 -9.23 1.41
CA SER A 30 5.38 -10.27 1.95
C SER A 30 4.77 -11.66 1.79
N GLY A 31 5.62 -12.63 1.45
CA GLY A 31 5.26 -14.01 1.12
C GLY A 31 4.43 -14.12 -0.16
N ASN A 32 3.50 -15.08 -0.17
CA ASN A 32 2.54 -15.33 -1.25
C ASN A 32 1.32 -14.39 -1.21
N GLN A 33 1.53 -13.10 -0.94
CA GLN A 33 0.44 -12.11 -0.87
C GLN A 33 0.45 -11.14 -2.07
N GLU A 34 0.99 -11.56 -3.21
CA GLU A 34 1.10 -10.75 -4.43
C GLU A 34 -0.25 -10.17 -4.87
N GLU A 35 -1.29 -11.01 -4.97
CA GLU A 35 -2.62 -10.57 -5.36
C GLU A 35 -3.18 -9.49 -4.43
N ARG A 36 -2.93 -9.64 -3.13
CA ARG A 36 -3.39 -8.68 -2.13
C ARG A 36 -2.60 -7.36 -2.19
N CYS A 37 -1.29 -7.45 -2.41
CA CYS A 37 -0.41 -6.31 -2.66
C CYS A 37 -0.89 -5.54 -3.90
N ARG A 38 -1.21 -6.24 -4.99
CA ARG A 38 -1.76 -5.67 -6.23
C ARG A 38 -3.06 -4.90 -5.97
N ILE A 39 -3.99 -5.46 -5.22
CA ILE A 39 -5.24 -4.77 -4.88
C ILE A 39 -4.96 -3.50 -4.06
N TRP A 40 -4.00 -3.53 -3.13
CA TRP A 40 -3.64 -2.34 -2.36
C TRP A 40 -2.96 -1.26 -3.22
N LEU A 41 -2.12 -1.65 -4.17
CA LEU A 41 -1.52 -0.75 -5.15
C LEU A 41 -2.60 -0.09 -6.01
N LYS A 42 -3.59 -0.88 -6.45
CA LYS A 42 -4.76 -0.38 -7.18
C LYS A 42 -5.45 0.73 -6.39
N GLN A 43 -5.81 0.47 -5.14
CA GLN A 43 -6.54 1.42 -4.30
C GLN A 43 -5.70 2.64 -3.88
N ALA A 44 -4.38 2.50 -3.77
CA ALA A 44 -3.50 3.61 -3.47
C ALA A 44 -3.46 4.66 -4.61
N GLY A 45 -3.78 4.27 -5.85
CA GLY A 45 -3.87 5.19 -6.98
C GLY A 45 -2.52 5.75 -7.47
N ARG A 46 -1.39 5.31 -6.89
CA ARG A 46 -0.05 5.87 -7.15
C ARG A 46 0.76 4.97 -8.06
N LYS A 47 0.97 5.42 -9.31
CA LYS A 47 1.77 4.71 -10.32
C LYS A 47 3.20 4.42 -9.86
N HIS A 48 3.86 5.38 -9.18
CA HIS A 48 5.22 5.21 -8.64
C HIS A 48 5.37 3.99 -7.71
N LEU A 49 4.29 3.52 -7.05
CA LEU A 49 4.39 2.32 -6.23
C LEU A 49 4.59 1.05 -7.07
N LEU A 50 4.17 1.04 -8.34
CA LEU A 50 4.35 -0.09 -9.24
C LEU A 50 5.83 -0.30 -9.60
N ASP A 51 6.62 0.78 -9.65
CA ASP A 51 8.06 0.75 -9.95
C ASP A 51 8.91 0.31 -8.75
N LEU A 52 8.31 0.20 -7.56
CA LEU A 52 9.05 -0.13 -6.35
C LEU A 52 9.26 -1.64 -6.20
N PRO A 53 10.47 -2.09 -5.84
CA PRO A 53 10.72 -3.48 -5.50
C PRO A 53 10.01 -3.87 -4.21
N ARG A 54 9.72 -5.17 -4.10
CA ARG A 54 8.97 -5.78 -2.98
C ARG A 54 9.46 -5.33 -1.60
N HIS A 55 10.78 -5.25 -1.40
CA HIS A 55 11.38 -4.84 -0.13
C HIS A 55 11.08 -3.38 0.23
N LYS A 56 10.92 -2.48 -0.76
CA LYS A 56 10.51 -1.08 -0.54
C LYS A 56 9.01 -0.97 -0.32
N LEU A 57 8.21 -1.73 -1.06
CA LEU A 57 6.75 -1.78 -0.87
C LEU A 57 6.37 -2.29 0.53
N SER A 58 7.04 -3.32 1.02
CA SER A 58 6.82 -3.87 2.37
C SER A 58 7.14 -2.86 3.50
N ARG A 59 7.86 -1.77 3.20
CA ARG A 59 8.16 -0.68 4.14
C ARG A 59 7.20 0.50 4.03
N ARG A 60 6.18 0.42 3.17
CA ARG A 60 5.14 1.45 3.02
C ARG A 60 3.97 1.20 3.94
N TYR A 61 3.33 2.27 4.40
CA TYR A 61 2.27 2.21 5.41
C TYR A 61 0.95 2.81 4.91
N VAL A 62 -0.16 2.27 5.41
CA VAL A 62 -1.51 2.78 5.23
C VAL A 62 -2.18 2.88 6.60
N CYS A 63 -2.81 4.02 6.90
CA CYS A 63 -3.47 4.24 8.19
C CYS A 63 -4.89 3.62 8.24
N GLU A 64 -5.37 3.33 9.45
CA GLU A 64 -6.67 2.68 9.68
C GLU A 64 -7.87 3.46 9.13
N LYS A 65 -7.73 4.78 8.92
CA LYS A 65 -8.79 5.64 8.36
C LYS A 65 -9.23 5.22 6.96
N HIS A 66 -8.40 4.46 6.26
CA HIS A 66 -8.71 3.93 4.93
C HIS A 66 -9.42 2.58 4.95
N PHE A 67 -9.58 1.99 6.13
CA PHE A 67 -10.22 0.70 6.34
C PHE A 67 -11.51 0.87 7.14
N THR A 68 -12.44 -0.06 6.97
CA THR A 68 -13.64 -0.12 7.81
C THR A 68 -13.36 -0.93 9.08
N PRO A 69 -14.12 -0.73 10.16
CA PRO A 69 -13.97 -1.54 11.38
C PRO A 69 -14.13 -3.06 11.14
N ARG A 70 -14.83 -3.45 10.07
CA ARG A 70 -15.03 -4.85 9.66
C ARG A 70 -13.79 -5.48 9.04
N ASP A 71 -12.88 -4.67 8.52
CA ASP A 71 -11.62 -5.12 7.94
C ASP A 71 -10.61 -5.55 9.01
N PHE A 72 -10.87 -5.24 10.27
CA PHE A 72 -10.04 -5.63 11.39
C PHE A 72 -10.49 -6.95 12.03
N ASN A 73 -9.59 -7.60 12.75
CA ASN A 73 -9.95 -8.69 13.64
C ASN A 73 -10.71 -8.17 14.88
N LYS A 74 -11.26 -9.09 15.70
CA LYS A 74 -12.00 -8.72 16.92
C LYS A 74 -11.19 -7.85 17.88
N LEU A 75 -9.86 -8.03 17.92
CA LEU A 75 -8.93 -7.29 18.78
C LEU A 75 -8.45 -5.96 18.16
N ARG A 76 -8.88 -5.62 16.94
CA ARG A 76 -8.45 -4.43 16.16
C ARG A 76 -6.94 -4.24 16.01
N ASN A 77 -6.14 -5.28 16.21
CA ASN A 77 -4.68 -5.22 16.13
C ASN A 77 -4.12 -5.75 14.80
N ARG A 78 -4.97 -6.33 13.94
CA ARG A 78 -4.57 -6.86 12.63
C ARG A 78 -5.69 -6.75 11.61
N LEU A 79 -5.32 -6.47 10.37
CA LEU A 79 -6.22 -6.53 9.22
C LEU A 79 -6.51 -7.99 8.81
N ARG A 80 -7.77 -8.27 8.49
CA ARG A 80 -8.23 -9.53 7.91
C ARG A 80 -7.59 -9.75 6.54
N LYS A 81 -7.60 -11.00 6.04
CA LYS A 81 -7.03 -11.35 4.74
C LYS A 81 -7.68 -10.59 3.57
N ASN A 82 -8.97 -10.29 3.69
CA ASN A 82 -9.75 -9.61 2.65
C ASN A 82 -9.82 -8.09 2.84
N ALA A 83 -9.06 -7.56 3.81
CA ALA A 83 -9.04 -6.13 4.10
C ALA A 83 -8.36 -5.36 2.96
N ILE A 84 -9.11 -4.41 2.40
CA ILE A 84 -8.71 -3.56 1.29
C ILE A 84 -8.98 -2.10 1.67
N PRO A 85 -8.03 -1.18 1.48
CA PRO A 85 -8.28 0.23 1.75
C PRO A 85 -9.30 0.76 0.73
N THR A 86 -10.47 1.15 1.19
CA THR A 86 -11.59 1.63 0.33
C THR A 86 -12.14 2.98 0.79
N LYS A 87 -11.72 3.48 1.95
CA LYS A 87 -12.19 4.74 2.52
C LYS A 87 -11.16 5.85 2.32
N ASN A 88 -11.66 7.09 2.17
CA ASN A 88 -10.85 8.31 2.12
C ASN A 88 -9.67 8.21 1.15
N LEU A 89 -9.89 7.62 -0.02
CA LEU A 89 -8.88 7.54 -1.07
C LEU A 89 -8.67 8.94 -1.65
N ASN A 90 -7.42 9.39 -1.74
CA ASN A 90 -7.10 10.71 -2.27
C ASN A 90 -6.97 10.70 -3.81
N LEU A 91 -6.79 9.52 -4.39
CA LEU A 91 -6.62 9.31 -5.82
C LEU A 91 -7.62 8.24 -6.27
N PRO A 92 -8.08 8.29 -7.54
CA PRO A 92 -8.86 7.21 -8.11
C PRO A 92 -8.02 5.92 -8.14
N PRO A 93 -8.66 4.74 -8.07
CA PRO A 93 -7.95 3.49 -8.20
C PRO A 93 -7.23 3.42 -9.55
N LEU A 94 -6.06 2.78 -9.57
CA LEU A 94 -5.33 2.55 -10.81
C LEU A 94 -6.12 1.64 -11.75
N ASP A 95 -5.88 1.83 -13.05
CA ASP A 95 -6.50 1.05 -14.10
C ASP A 95 -6.09 -0.41 -14.03
N ASP A 96 -7.05 -1.32 -14.18
CA ASP A 96 -6.80 -2.77 -14.15
C ASP A 96 -5.80 -3.19 -15.24
N ALA A 97 -5.75 -2.48 -16.38
CA ALA A 97 -4.79 -2.76 -17.44
C ALA A 97 -3.34 -2.61 -16.98
N LEU A 98 -3.04 -1.62 -16.13
CA LEU A 98 -1.71 -1.40 -15.59
C LEU A 98 -1.29 -2.49 -14.60
N LEU A 99 -2.24 -3.11 -13.91
CA LEU A 99 -1.98 -4.14 -12.91
C LEU A 99 -2.06 -5.56 -13.48
N LYS A 100 -2.64 -5.76 -14.66
CA LYS A 100 -2.81 -7.07 -15.30
C LYS A 100 -1.48 -7.76 -15.58
N ASN A 101 -0.46 -6.99 -15.96
CA ASN A 101 0.90 -7.47 -16.24
C ASN A 101 1.91 -7.07 -15.16
N TRP A 102 1.43 -6.55 -14.03
CA TRP A 102 2.30 -6.15 -12.94
C TRP A 102 2.73 -7.37 -12.14
N HIS A 103 4.04 -7.51 -12.00
CA HIS A 103 4.70 -8.45 -11.10
C HIS A 103 5.71 -7.67 -10.27
N PHE A 104 6.15 -8.25 -9.14
CA PHE A 104 7.24 -7.62 -8.39
C PHE A 104 8.45 -7.47 -9.30
N PRO A 105 9.04 -6.27 -9.41
CA PRO A 105 10.30 -6.14 -10.13
C PRO A 105 11.33 -6.94 -9.32
N ASP A 106 11.74 -8.08 -9.89
CA ASP A 106 12.85 -8.89 -9.37
C ASP A 106 14.10 -8.01 -9.24
N PHE A 107 15.00 -8.40 -8.34
CA PHE A 107 16.13 -7.62 -7.83
C PHE A 107 17.13 -7.03 -8.86
N GLY A 108 16.88 -7.14 -10.17
CA GLY A 108 17.81 -6.72 -11.22
C GLY A 108 17.22 -6.04 -12.46
N THR A 109 15.90 -5.86 -12.58
CA THR A 109 15.34 -5.18 -13.76
C THR A 109 14.70 -3.87 -13.33
N CYS A 110 15.40 -2.76 -13.57
CA CYS A 110 14.72 -1.51 -13.89
C CYS A 110 13.76 -1.85 -15.02
N ALA A 111 12.47 -1.98 -14.72
CA ALA A 111 11.46 -2.14 -15.75
C ALA A 111 11.48 -0.84 -16.55
N ILE A 112 12.24 -0.89 -17.63
CA ILE A 112 12.21 -0.01 -18.77
C ILE A 112 10.76 -0.06 -19.27
N PHE A 113 9.90 0.79 -18.72
CA PHE A 113 8.82 1.38 -19.47
C PHE A 113 9.42 2.52 -20.32
N CYS A 114 10.43 2.23 -21.15
CA CYS A 114 10.60 3.02 -22.36
C CYS A 114 9.62 2.46 -23.38
N ALA A 115 8.63 3.30 -23.64
CA ALA A 115 7.84 3.38 -24.84
C ALA A 115 8.32 2.51 -26.00
N ILE A 116 7.41 1.66 -26.48
CA ILE A 116 7.36 1.28 -27.87
C ILE A 116 7.35 2.58 -28.68
N SER A 117 8.38 2.81 -29.50
CA SER A 117 8.41 3.76 -30.62
C SER A 117 8.84 3.00 -31.85
#